data_AF-A0A438X2C5-F1
#
_entry.id   AF-A0A438X2C5-F1
#
_cell.length_a   1.000
_cell.length_b   1.000
_cell.length_c   1.000
_cell.angle_alpha   90.00
_cell.angle_beta   90.00
_cell.angle_gamma   90.00
#
_symmetry.space_group_name_H-M   'P 1'
#
loop_
_entity.id
_entity.type
_entity.pdbx_description
1 polymer ?
#
loop_
_entity_poly.entity_id
_entity_poly.type
_entity_poly.pdbx_seq_one_letter_code
_entity_poly.pdbx_strand_id
1 'polypeptide(L)'
;MLENSSIWSNPAFVAIICMCILSLLRLNVMLSMISATLIAGIMGGLGITESFNVMIDGMKGNLNIALSYILLGALAVAIAKSNLIKVALSKLIGLMDYKRSTFCFLIAFIACFSQNLVPVHIAFIPILIPPLLHLMNRLELDRRAVACALTFGLQAPYLVLPVGFGLIFQTTILEQLKA
;
A
#
# COMPACT_ATOMS: atom_id res chain seq x y z
N MET A 1 -18.42 -27.79 19.57
CA MET A 1 -19.74 -27.54 18.96
C MET A 1 -19.60 -26.49 17.83
N LEU A 2 -18.75 -26.75 16.83
CA LEU A 2 -18.43 -25.81 15.75
C LEU A 2 -18.23 -26.59 14.44
N GLU A 3 -19.24 -27.33 13.98
CA GLU A 3 -19.07 -28.13 12.75
C GLU A 3 -20.30 -28.15 11.84
N ASN A 4 -21.25 -27.21 12.00
CA ASN A 4 -22.37 -27.11 11.05
C ASN A 4 -23.05 -25.73 10.94
N SER A 5 -22.30 -24.63 11.08
CA SER A 5 -22.80 -23.33 10.64
C SER A 5 -22.32 -23.10 9.21
N SER A 6 -23.28 -23.06 8.28
CA SER A 6 -23.03 -22.83 6.85
C SER A 6 -22.11 -21.63 6.63
N ILE A 7 -21.22 -21.69 5.62
CA ILE A 7 -20.25 -20.62 5.27
C ILE A 7 -20.93 -19.24 5.21
N TRP A 8 -22.20 -19.22 4.79
CA TRP A 8 -23.09 -18.05 4.73
C TRP A 8 -23.38 -17.35 6.07
N SER A 9 -23.25 -18.05 7.20
CA SER A 9 -23.49 -17.52 8.54
C SER A 9 -22.22 -17.04 9.25
N ASN A 10 -21.04 -17.20 8.63
CA ASN A 10 -19.79 -16.74 9.21
C ASN A 10 -19.74 -15.19 9.17
N PRO A 11 -19.68 -14.49 10.32
CA PRO A 11 -19.68 -13.03 10.36
C PRO A 11 -18.53 -12.40 9.55
N ALA A 12 -17.35 -13.04 9.53
CA ALA A 12 -16.20 -12.56 8.77
C ALA A 12 -16.43 -12.67 7.25
N PHE A 13 -17.03 -13.77 6.78
CA PHE A 13 -17.35 -13.94 5.36
C PHE A 13 -18.39 -12.92 4.88
N VAL A 14 -19.44 -12.69 5.68
CA VAL A 14 -20.46 -11.69 5.38
C VAL A 14 -19.87 -10.28 5.38
N ALA A 15 -18.96 -9.96 6.30
CA ALA A 15 -18.26 -8.68 6.33
C ALA A 15 -17.48 -8.42 5.04
N ILE A 16 -16.74 -9.41 4.53
CA ILE A 16 -15.95 -9.29 3.30
C ILE A 16 -16.88 -9.04 2.10
N ILE A 17 -17.97 -9.80 1.97
CA ILE A 17 -18.96 -9.60 0.90
C ILE A 17 -19.57 -8.20 0.99
N CYS A 18 -19.97 -7.77 2.19
CA CYS A 18 -20.56 -6.47 2.41
C CYS A 18 -19.58 -5.35 2.02
N MET A 19 -18.32 -5.44 2.46
CA MET A 19 -17.25 -4.51 2.09
C MET A 19 -17.06 -4.44 0.57
N CYS A 20 -17.02 -5.59 -0.12
CA CYS A 20 -16.90 -5.67 -1.57
C CYS A 20 -18.08 -4.99 -2.28
N ILE A 21 -19.32 -5.28 -1.86
CA ILE A 21 -20.53 -4.69 -2.44
C ILE A 21 -20.51 -3.17 -2.24
N LEU A 22 -20.25 -2.69 -1.02
CA LEU A 22 -20.21 -1.26 -0.73
C LEU A 22 -19.09 -0.54 -1.51
N SER A 23 -17.93 -1.18 -1.67
CA SER A 23 -16.83 -0.63 -2.48
C SER A 23 -17.20 -0.56 -3.97
N LEU A 24 -17.93 -1.55 -4.49
CA LEU A 24 -18.43 -1.57 -5.88
C LEU A 24 -19.49 -0.49 -6.13
N LEU A 25 -20.28 -0.15 -5.10
CA LEU A 25 -21.22 0.98 -5.13
C LEU A 25 -20.54 2.36 -5.09
N ARG A 26 -19.20 2.41 -5.28
CA ARG A 26 -18.37 3.62 -5.25
C ARG A 26 -18.38 4.36 -3.91
N LEU A 27 -18.69 3.68 -2.80
CA LEU A 27 -18.48 4.24 -1.48
C LEU A 27 -16.98 4.27 -1.16
N ASN A 28 -16.58 5.22 -0.32
CA ASN A 28 -15.21 5.31 0.15
C ASN A 28 -14.85 4.04 0.93
N VAL A 29 -13.73 3.41 0.58
CA VAL A 29 -13.23 2.16 1.19
C VAL A 29 -13.22 2.24 2.72
N MET A 30 -12.84 3.40 3.30
CA MET A 30 -12.88 3.61 4.76
C MET A 30 -14.28 3.44 5.35
N LEU A 31 -15.31 4.02 4.71
CA LEU A 31 -16.70 3.89 5.16
C LEU A 31 -17.21 2.46 4.95
N SER A 32 -16.81 1.81 3.85
CA SER A 32 -17.13 0.41 3.57
C SER A 32 -16.54 -0.54 4.62
N MET A 33 -15.32 -0.27 5.09
CA MET A 33 -14.70 -1.07 6.16
C MET A 33 -15.42 -0.90 7.50
N ILE A 34 -15.71 0.35 7.92
CA ILE A 34 -16.39 0.62 9.20
C ILE A 34 -17.79 -0.02 9.24
N SER A 35 -18.54 0.09 8.14
CA SER A 35 -19.87 -0.53 8.06
C SER A 35 -19.79 -2.06 8.05
N ALA A 36 -18.84 -2.65 7.31
CA ALA A 36 -18.65 -4.09 7.27
C ALA A 36 -18.24 -4.68 8.63
N THR A 37 -17.34 -4.03 9.38
CA THR A 37 -16.93 -4.48 10.70
C THR A 37 -18.05 -4.40 11.73
N LEU A 38 -18.90 -3.37 11.66
CA LEU A 38 -20.08 -3.25 12.52
C LEU A 38 -21.11 -4.35 12.24
N ILE A 39 -21.37 -4.66 10.96
CA ILE A 39 -22.25 -5.76 10.57
C ILE A 39 -21.70 -7.09 11.08
N ALA A 40 -20.39 -7.32 10.96
CA ALA A 40 -19.70 -8.49 11.48
C ALA A 40 -19.85 -8.61 13.01
N GLY A 41 -19.66 -7.50 13.73
CA GLY A 41 -19.77 -7.46 15.19
C GLY A 41 -21.18 -7.83 15.67
N ILE A 42 -22.20 -7.22 15.06
CA ILE A 42 -23.61 -7.48 15.39
C ILE A 42 -23.97 -8.94 15.07
N MET A 43 -23.53 -9.47 13.93
CA MET A 43 -23.74 -10.88 13.58
C MET A 43 -22.99 -11.85 14.49
N GLY A 44 -21.85 -11.42 15.04
CA GLY A 44 -21.09 -12.15 16.06
C GLY A 44 -21.70 -12.12 17.46
N GLY A 45 -22.87 -11.47 17.63
CA GLY A 45 -23.57 -11.35 18.91
C GLY A 45 -23.08 -10.20 19.79
N LEU A 46 -22.23 -9.31 19.28
CA LEU A 46 -21.77 -8.11 19.98
C LEU A 46 -22.83 -7.01 19.87
N GLY A 47 -23.03 -6.25 20.95
CA GLY A 47 -23.82 -5.01 20.89
C GLY A 47 -23.15 -3.96 19.98
N ILE A 48 -23.89 -2.92 19.59
CA ILE A 48 -23.35 -1.83 18.74
C ILE A 48 -22.15 -1.16 19.42
N THR A 49 -22.29 -0.80 20.70
CA THR A 49 -21.21 -0.17 21.48
C THR A 49 -20.00 -1.07 21.61
N GLU A 50 -20.23 -2.36 21.86
CA GLU A 50 -19.16 -3.34 22.01
C GLU A 50 -18.42 -3.59 20.70
N SER A 51 -19.15 -3.63 19.57
CA SER A 51 -18.56 -3.74 18.23
C SER A 51 -17.63 -2.57 17.91
N PHE A 52 -18.01 -1.34 18.31
CA PHE A 52 -17.12 -0.18 18.18
C PHE A 52 -15.88 -0.30 19.07
N ASN A 53 -16.03 -0.75 20.32
CA ASN A 53 -14.89 -0.94 21.22
C ASN A 53 -13.91 -1.98 20.69
N VAL A 54 -14.40 -3.14 20.23
CA VAL A 54 -13.58 -4.20 19.63
C VAL A 54 -12.88 -3.70 18.36
N MET A 55 -13.57 -2.94 17.51
CA MET A 55 -12.96 -2.34 16.32
C MET A 55 -11.83 -1.36 16.70
N ILE A 56 -12.06 -0.48 17.67
CA ILE A 56 -11.06 0.50 18.13
C ILE A 56 -9.86 -0.23 18.75
N ASP A 57 -10.10 -1.25 19.58
CA ASP A 57 -9.05 -2.04 20.20
C ASP A 57 -8.22 -2.82 19.17
N GLY A 58 -8.86 -3.38 18.14
CA GLY A 58 -8.17 -3.99 17.00
C GLY A 58 -7.30 -3.01 16.21
N MET A 59 -7.63 -1.72 16.21
CA MET A 59 -6.84 -0.67 15.55
C MET A 59 -5.71 -0.11 16.43
N LYS A 60 -5.79 -0.20 17.77
CA LYS A 60 -4.80 0.38 18.70
C LYS A 60 -3.37 -0.09 18.42
N GLY A 61 -3.18 -1.37 18.10
CA GLY A 61 -1.86 -1.93 17.78
C GLY A 61 -1.22 -1.33 16.52
N ASN A 62 -2.03 -0.79 15.59
CA ASN A 62 -1.58 -0.25 14.31
C ASN A 62 -1.72 1.28 14.21
N LEU A 63 -2.17 1.95 15.28
CA LEU A 63 -2.43 3.40 15.25
C LEU A 63 -1.15 4.23 15.03
N ASN A 64 -0.04 3.82 15.64
CA ASN A 64 1.27 4.46 15.43
C ASN A 64 1.71 4.38 13.96
N ILE A 65 1.44 3.24 13.32
CA ILE A 65 1.72 3.04 11.89
C ILE A 65 0.82 3.97 11.07
N ALA A 66 -0.49 4.01 11.36
CA ALA A 66 -1.44 4.88 10.66
C ALA A 66 -1.06 6.37 10.74
N LEU A 67 -0.72 6.86 11.93
CA LEU A 67 -0.27 8.25 12.12
C LEU A 67 1.03 8.55 11.36
N SER A 68 1.97 7.60 11.35
CA SER A 68 3.21 7.73 10.57
C SER A 68 2.94 7.85 9.07
N TYR A 69 1.95 7.12 8.54
CA TYR A 69 1.54 7.21 7.13
C TYR A 69 0.84 8.55 6.82
N ILE A 70 0.04 9.09 7.75
CA ILE A 70 -0.54 10.43 7.59
C ILE A 70 0.57 11.48 7.51
N LEU A 71 1.57 11.42 8.40
CA LEU A 71 2.70 12.34 8.41
C LEU A 71 3.55 12.20 7.13
N LEU A 72 3.76 10.97 6.66
CA LEU A 72 4.49 10.69 5.42
C LEU A 72 3.74 11.23 4.19
N GLY A 73 2.40 11.15 4.20
CA GLY A 73 1.55 11.79 3.20
C GLY A 73 1.68 13.32 3.22
N ALA A 74 1.68 13.93 4.41
CA ALA A 74 1.90 15.37 4.55
C ALA A 74 3.30 15.80 4.05
N LEU A 75 4.34 15.03 4.38
CA LEU A 75 5.70 15.23 3.87
C LEU A 75 5.75 15.09 2.35
N ALA A 76 5.10 14.07 1.78
CA ALA A 76 5.03 13.86 0.34
C ALA A 76 4.38 15.04 -0.39
N VAL A 77 3.28 15.59 0.15
CA VAL A 77 2.63 16.79 -0.41
C VAL A 77 3.55 18.00 -0.31
N ALA A 78 4.28 18.17 0.78
CA ALA A 78 5.26 19.25 0.95
C ALA A 78 6.42 19.13 -0.07
N ILE A 79 6.95 17.93 -0.28
CA ILE A 79 7.99 17.65 -1.27
C ILE A 79 7.45 17.85 -2.69
N ALA A 80 6.22 17.40 -2.99
CA ALA A 80 5.58 17.59 -4.30
C ALA A 80 5.37 19.07 -4.65
N LYS A 81 5.08 19.92 -3.66
CA LYS A 81 5.01 21.38 -3.84
C LYS A 81 6.38 22.05 -3.97
N SER A 82 7.45 21.38 -3.55
CA SER A 82 8.81 21.88 -3.68
C SER A 82 9.39 21.63 -5.08
N ASN A 83 10.35 22.46 -5.52
CA ASN A 83 11.09 22.22 -6.77
C ASN A 83 12.17 21.11 -6.63
N LEU A 84 12.30 20.47 -5.46
CA LEU A 84 13.33 19.48 -5.16
C LEU A 84 13.28 18.28 -6.11
N ILE A 85 12.07 17.79 -6.44
CA ILE A 85 11.90 16.64 -7.33
C ILE A 85 12.45 16.93 -8.72
N LYS A 86 12.25 18.16 -9.25
CA LYS A 86 12.76 18.54 -10.58
C LYS A 86 14.28 18.57 -10.60
N VAL A 87 14.92 19.05 -9.53
CA VAL A 87 16.39 19.11 -9.39
C VAL A 87 16.99 17.73 -9.18
N ALA A 88 16.35 16.87 -8.38
CA ALA A 88 16.79 15.49 -8.20
C ALA A 88 16.73 14.73 -9.53
N LEU A 89 15.69 14.94 -10.32
CA LEU A 89 15.55 14.30 -11.62
C LEU A 89 16.56 14.81 -12.66
N SER A 90 16.83 16.11 -12.73
CA SER A 90 17.83 16.63 -13.66
C SER A 90 19.23 16.08 -13.36
N LYS A 91 19.58 15.90 -12.08
CA LYS A 91 20.81 15.21 -11.66
C LYS A 91 20.79 13.72 -12.03
N LEU A 92 19.65 13.04 -11.87
CA LEU A 92 19.52 11.64 -12.24
C LEU A 92 19.71 11.43 -13.75
N ILE A 93 19.14 12.34 -14.56
CA ILE A 93 19.29 12.36 -16.01
C ILE A 93 20.74 12.66 -16.41
N GLY A 94 21.43 13.57 -15.72
CA GLY A 94 22.83 13.91 -15.99
C GLY A 94 23.83 12.80 -15.64
N LEU A 95 23.50 11.92 -14.69
CA LEU A 95 24.31 10.76 -14.32
C LEU A 95 24.06 9.54 -15.21
N MET A 96 23.03 9.60 -16.05
CA MET A 96 22.56 8.47 -16.83
C MET A 96 23.15 8.47 -18.24
N ASP A 97 23.98 7.47 -18.50
CA ASP A 97 24.41 7.14 -19.84
C ASP A 97 23.24 6.50 -20.63
N TYR A 98 23.12 6.82 -21.92
CA TYR A 98 21.97 6.66 -22.83
C TYR A 98 21.39 5.22 -23.04
N LYS A 99 21.75 4.22 -22.22
CA LYS A 99 21.33 2.83 -22.40
C LYS A 99 19.95 2.55 -21.79
N ARG A 100 19.00 2.23 -22.69
CA ARG A 100 17.60 1.85 -22.42
C ARG A 100 17.44 0.80 -21.30
N SER A 101 18.31 -0.21 -21.25
CA SER A 101 18.23 -1.30 -20.26
C SER A 101 18.66 -0.87 -18.86
N THR A 102 19.71 -0.04 -18.75
CA THR A 102 20.24 0.47 -17.47
C THR A 102 19.22 1.35 -16.75
N PHE A 103 18.43 2.12 -17.49
CA PHE A 103 17.35 2.92 -16.91
C PHE A 103 16.28 2.08 -16.22
N CYS A 104 15.84 1.00 -16.88
CA CYS A 104 14.79 0.12 -16.37
C CYS A 104 15.24 -0.56 -15.07
N PHE A 105 16.49 -1.03 -15.03
CA PHE A 105 17.10 -1.61 -13.83
C PHE A 105 17.28 -0.59 -12.70
N LEU A 106 17.71 0.64 -13.01
CA LEU A 106 17.89 1.70 -12.02
C LEU A 106 16.55 2.09 -11.37
N ILE A 107 15.47 2.20 -12.16
CA ILE A 107 14.13 2.49 -11.64
C ILE A 107 13.63 1.35 -10.76
N ALA A 108 13.79 0.10 -11.21
CA ALA A 108 13.43 -1.06 -10.41
C ALA A 108 14.18 -1.06 -9.07
N PHE A 109 15.48 -0.74 -9.08
CA PHE A 109 16.30 -0.65 -7.87
C PHE A 109 15.83 0.46 -6.91
N ILE A 110 15.56 1.67 -7.42
CA ILE A 110 15.02 2.77 -6.62
C ILE A 110 13.63 2.42 -6.08
N ALA A 111 12.80 1.74 -6.88
CA ALA A 111 11.48 1.27 -6.46
C ALA A 111 11.59 0.23 -5.33
N CYS A 112 12.52 -0.71 -5.41
CA CYS A 112 12.78 -1.67 -4.32
C CYS A 112 13.08 -0.95 -2.99
N PHE A 113 13.93 0.08 -3.01
CA PHE A 113 14.25 0.84 -1.79
C PHE A 113 13.08 1.68 -1.28
N SER A 114 12.28 2.25 -2.18
CA SER A 114 11.12 3.10 -1.90
C SER A 114 9.95 2.38 -1.22
N GLN A 115 9.91 1.04 -1.29
CA GLN A 115 8.91 0.24 -0.58
C GLN A 115 9.51 -0.47 0.65
N ASN A 116 10.78 -0.86 0.55
CA ASN A 116 11.43 -1.70 1.57
C ASN A 116 11.99 -0.88 2.74
N LEU A 117 12.61 0.29 2.50
CA LEU A 117 13.31 1.05 3.54
C LEU A 117 12.43 2.11 4.22
N VAL A 118 11.57 2.78 3.44
CA VAL A 118 10.60 3.77 3.91
C VAL A 118 9.30 3.50 3.18
N PRO A 119 8.13 3.42 3.81
CA PRO A 119 6.87 3.08 3.14
C PRO A 119 6.28 4.25 2.33
N VAL A 120 7.05 4.82 1.40
CA VAL A 120 6.66 6.00 0.60
C VAL A 120 6.01 5.65 -0.73
N HIS A 121 5.92 4.37 -1.12
CA HIS A 121 5.48 3.95 -2.46
C HIS A 121 4.16 4.60 -2.94
N ILE A 122 3.17 4.79 -2.05
CA ILE A 122 1.88 5.44 -2.38
C ILE A 122 2.08 6.89 -2.85
N ALA A 123 2.98 7.62 -2.21
CA ALA A 123 3.35 8.98 -2.57
C ALA A 123 4.34 9.03 -3.74
N PHE A 124 5.20 8.03 -3.84
CA PHE A 124 6.26 7.91 -4.83
C PHE A 124 5.72 7.80 -6.25
N ILE A 125 4.63 7.03 -6.46
CA ILE A 125 4.05 6.80 -7.79
C ILE A 125 3.58 8.11 -8.46
N PRO A 126 2.70 8.93 -7.83
CA PRO A 126 2.27 10.21 -8.43
C PRO A 126 3.42 11.21 -8.63
N ILE A 127 4.45 11.14 -7.79
CA ILE A 127 5.60 12.05 -7.85
C ILE A 127 6.57 11.67 -8.97
N LEU A 128 6.84 10.36 -9.13
CA LEU A 128 7.86 9.85 -10.05
C LEU A 128 7.33 9.70 -11.48
N ILE A 129 6.06 9.30 -11.67
CA ILE A 129 5.53 9.00 -13.01
C ILE A 129 5.55 10.22 -13.97
N PRO A 130 5.05 11.41 -13.58
CA PRO A 130 4.98 12.55 -14.50
C PRO A 130 6.34 12.95 -15.10
N PRO A 131 7.44 13.06 -14.33
CA PRO A 131 8.72 13.44 -14.88
C PRO A 131 9.41 12.28 -15.64
N LEU A 132 9.15 11.03 -15.26
CA LEU A 132 9.65 9.85 -15.98
C LEU A 132 9.10 9.77 -17.40
N LEU A 133 7.83 10.13 -17.60
CA LEU A 133 7.17 10.20 -18.90
C LEU A 133 7.91 11.09 -19.91
N HIS A 134 8.45 12.23 -19.47
CA HIS A 134 9.22 13.12 -20.34
C HIS A 134 10.55 12.48 -20.77
N LEU A 135 11.22 11.79 -19.85
CA LEU A 135 12.49 11.12 -20.10
C LEU A 135 12.33 9.88 -20.99
N MET A 136 11.28 9.11 -20.78
CA MET A 136 10.94 7.95 -21.61
C MET A 136 10.67 8.35 -23.06
N ASN A 137 10.06 9.53 -23.28
CA ASN A 137 9.82 10.08 -24.61
C ASN A 137 11.12 10.51 -25.31
N ARG A 138 12.14 10.94 -24.56
CA ARG A 138 13.48 11.28 -25.10
C ARG A 138 14.31 10.04 -25.45
N LEU A 139 14.15 8.96 -24.70
CA LEU A 139 14.91 7.71 -24.86
C LEU A 139 14.20 6.66 -25.76
N GLU A 140 13.00 6.98 -26.25
CA GLU A 140 12.09 6.07 -26.99
C GLU A 140 11.86 4.74 -26.27
N LEU A 141 11.64 4.82 -24.96
CA LEU A 141 11.40 3.65 -24.13
C LEU A 141 9.92 3.26 -24.13
N ASP A 142 9.65 1.96 -24.21
CA ASP A 142 8.30 1.44 -24.04
C ASP A 142 7.81 1.68 -22.60
N ARG A 143 6.68 2.37 -22.50
CA ARG A 143 6.04 2.71 -21.23
C ARG A 143 5.58 1.48 -20.46
N ARG A 144 5.28 0.40 -21.17
CA ARG A 144 4.85 -0.88 -20.58
C ARG A 144 5.98 -1.56 -19.83
N ALA A 145 7.19 -1.57 -20.41
CA ALA A 145 8.36 -2.19 -19.78
C ALA A 145 8.73 -1.49 -18.46
N VAL A 146 8.67 -0.15 -18.44
CA VAL A 146 8.95 0.63 -17.23
C VAL A 146 7.87 0.43 -16.17
N ALA A 147 6.59 0.36 -16.56
CA ALA A 147 5.52 0.06 -15.63
C ALA A 147 5.69 -1.33 -15.00
N CYS A 148 6.04 -2.35 -15.79
CA CYS A 148 6.33 -3.70 -15.28
C CYS A 148 7.55 -3.73 -14.35
N ALA A 149 8.62 -3.02 -14.68
CA ALA A 149 9.80 -2.91 -13.82
C ALA A 149 9.48 -2.20 -12.50
N LEU A 150 8.63 -1.16 -12.54
CA LEU A 150 8.18 -0.43 -11.35
C LEU A 150 7.28 -1.31 -10.48
N THR A 151 6.26 -1.97 -11.03
CA THR A 151 5.37 -2.84 -10.25
C THR A 151 6.11 -4.04 -9.67
N PHE A 152 7.03 -4.63 -10.44
CA PHE A 152 7.90 -5.69 -9.94
C PHE A 152 8.78 -5.20 -8.78
N GLY A 153 9.45 -4.05 -8.94
CA GLY A 153 10.30 -3.46 -7.91
C GLY A 153 9.55 -3.01 -6.65
N LEU A 154 8.26 -2.69 -6.75
CA LEU A 154 7.44 -2.33 -5.58
C LEU A 154 6.89 -3.58 -4.87
N GLN A 155 6.35 -4.54 -5.62
CA GLN A 155 5.61 -5.67 -5.03
C GLN A 155 6.52 -6.84 -4.62
N ALA A 156 7.46 -7.25 -5.47
CA ALA A 156 8.22 -8.48 -5.28
C ALA A 156 9.21 -8.41 -4.10
N PRO A 157 9.97 -7.32 -3.89
CA PRO A 157 10.93 -7.25 -2.79
C PRO A 157 10.27 -7.29 -1.42
N TYR A 158 9.10 -6.69 -1.28
CA TYR A 158 8.34 -6.69 -0.04
C TYR A 158 7.92 -8.10 0.41
N LEU A 159 7.58 -8.97 -0.55
CA LEU A 159 7.21 -10.35 -0.27
C LEU A 159 8.43 -11.24 0.03
N VAL A 160 9.53 -11.03 -0.69
CA VAL A 160 10.68 -11.95 -0.69
C VAL A 160 11.76 -11.57 0.33
N LEU A 161 11.99 -10.27 0.54
CA LEU A 161 13.12 -9.81 1.35
C LEU A 161 12.65 -9.40 2.77
N PRO A 162 13.22 -10.00 3.83
CA PRO A 162 12.91 -9.66 5.21
C PRO A 162 13.66 -8.41 5.66
N VAL A 163 13.47 -7.29 4.97
CA VAL A 163 14.09 -6.00 5.34
C VAL A 163 13.03 -4.92 5.39
N GLY A 164 13.19 -3.95 6.29
CA GLY A 164 12.23 -2.87 6.56
C GLY A 164 10.75 -3.30 6.51
N PHE A 165 9.96 -2.86 5.51
CA PHE A 165 8.54 -3.20 5.45
C PHE A 165 8.24 -4.70 5.22
N GLY A 166 9.10 -5.41 4.48
CA GLY A 166 8.98 -6.87 4.31
C GLY A 166 9.19 -7.63 5.63
N LEU A 167 10.09 -7.13 6.49
CA LEU A 167 10.27 -7.66 7.84
C LEU A 167 9.01 -7.45 8.69
N ILE A 168 8.44 -6.24 8.68
CA ILE A 168 7.19 -5.91 9.40
C ILE A 168 6.06 -6.86 8.98
N PHE A 169 5.90 -7.13 7.69
CA PHE A 169 4.88 -8.05 7.20
C PHE A 169 5.08 -9.48 7.69
N GLN A 170 6.30 -10.00 7.56
CA GLN A 170 6.61 -11.37 7.99
C GLN A 170 6.48 -11.51 9.52
N THR A 171 6.87 -10.50 10.30
CA THR A 171 6.66 -10.51 11.76
C THR A 171 5.19 -10.47 12.12
N THR A 172 4.38 -9.66 11.45
CA THR A 172 2.93 -9.60 11.68
C THR A 172 2.28 -10.95 11.38
N ILE A 173 2.63 -11.60 10.28
CA ILE A 173 2.10 -12.95 9.97
C ILE A 173 2.49 -13.95 11.05
N LEU A 174 3.76 -13.93 11.48
CA LEU A 174 4.28 -14.87 12.47
C LEU A 174 3.62 -14.68 13.84
N GLU A 175 3.36 -13.43 14.25
CA GLU A 175 2.61 -13.11 15.47
C GLU A 175 1.18 -13.61 15.39
N GLN A 176 0.49 -13.40 14.27
CA GLN A 176 -0.90 -13.83 14.09
C GLN A 176 -1.06 -15.35 13.96
N LEU A 177 -0.04 -16.07 13.49
CA LEU A 177 -0.04 -17.54 13.44
C LEU A 177 0.26 -18.19 14.80
N LYS A 178 0.90 -17.47 15.73
CA LYS A 178 1.20 -17.96 17.08
C LYS A 178 0.07 -17.71 18.07
N ALA A 179 -0.81 -16.75 17.78
CA ALA A 179 -2.02 -16.44 18.55
C ALA A 179 -3.16 -17.42 18.23
#